data_AF-A0A6M4PDB7-F1
#
_entry.id   AF-A0A6M4PDB7-F1
#
_cell.length_a   1.000
_cell.length_b   1.000
_cell.length_c   1.000
_cell.angle_alpha   90.00
_cell.angle_beta   90.00
_cell.angle_gamma   90.00
#
_symmetry.space_group_name_H-M   'P 1'
#
loop_
_entity.id
_entity.type
_entity.pdbx_description
1 polymer ?
#
loop_
_entity_poly.entity_id
_entity_poly.type
_entity_poly.pdbx_seq_one_letter_code
_entity_poly.pdbx_strand_id
1 'polypeptide(L)'
;MLTPSEVSTKLKIQPSTLRKYSALLEQEGIHFKRTHKNARLYTDSEYIAIKGVIAAVHSGKKSLEEAVAEASRDLKKNISVAPRERDSDDIATATLNEVKQLKIQLQQQEERQKERDLMFVEVLEKMQRKIDVLEDQQKQLLAHVPEKPELNAPESPSQQPESEPETATPKKDTRGLWARIWNK
;
A
#
# COMPACT_ATOMS: atom_id res chain seq x y z
N MET A 1 10.33 -27.29 -4.31
CA MET A 1 11.33 -26.23 -4.05
C MET A 1 12.14 -26.62 -2.83
N LEU A 2 13.44 -26.43 -2.88
CA LEU A 2 14.41 -26.88 -1.89
C LEU A 2 14.81 -25.73 -0.98
N THR A 3 15.05 -26.01 0.30
CA THR A 3 15.57 -25.03 1.25
C THR A 3 17.10 -24.87 1.09
N PRO A 4 17.72 -23.76 1.54
CA PRO A 4 19.16 -23.58 1.44
C PRO A 4 19.93 -24.71 2.14
N SER A 5 19.43 -25.18 3.29
CA SER A 5 20.03 -26.29 4.04
C SER A 5 20.00 -27.61 3.26
N GLU A 6 18.89 -27.91 2.59
CA GLU A 6 18.76 -29.09 1.74
C GLU A 6 19.71 -29.03 0.54
N VAL A 7 19.80 -27.88 -0.13
CA VAL A 7 20.68 -27.70 -1.29
C VAL A 7 22.14 -27.84 -0.89
N SER A 8 22.56 -27.22 0.22
CA SER A 8 23.92 -27.36 0.76
C SER A 8 24.27 -28.81 1.08
N THR A 9 23.34 -29.54 1.72
CA THR A 9 23.55 -30.95 2.08
C THR A 9 23.64 -31.83 0.83
N LYS A 10 22.74 -31.64 -0.14
CA LYS A 10 22.72 -32.41 -1.40
C LYS A 10 23.96 -32.18 -2.26
N LEU A 11 24.40 -30.93 -2.38
CA LEU A 11 25.60 -30.56 -3.15
C LEU A 11 26.90 -30.76 -2.37
N LYS A 12 26.83 -31.11 -1.08
CA LYS A 12 27.99 -31.24 -0.18
C LYS A 12 28.87 -29.99 -0.17
N ILE A 13 28.25 -28.82 -0.17
CA ILE A 13 28.93 -27.52 -0.13
C ILE A 13 28.60 -26.77 1.16
N GLN A 14 29.52 -25.90 1.57
CA GLN A 14 29.28 -25.00 2.69
C GLN A 14 28.14 -24.01 2.38
N PRO A 15 27.29 -23.66 3.37
CA PRO A 15 26.23 -22.68 3.18
C PRO A 15 26.74 -21.31 2.71
N SER A 16 27.96 -20.92 3.09
CA SER A 16 28.63 -19.70 2.62
C SER A 16 28.88 -19.73 1.11
N THR A 17 29.37 -20.86 0.58
CA THR A 17 29.59 -21.07 -0.85
C THR A 17 28.27 -21.02 -1.63
N LEU A 18 27.22 -21.68 -1.12
CA LEU A 18 25.90 -21.62 -1.73
C LEU A 18 25.38 -20.17 -1.81
N ARG A 19 25.53 -19.39 -0.72
CA ARG A 19 25.15 -17.98 -0.70
C ARG A 19 25.94 -17.16 -1.72
N LYS A 20 27.25 -17.40 -1.86
CA LYS A 20 28.10 -16.71 -2.84
C LYS A 20 27.60 -16.98 -4.26
N TYR A 21 27.41 -18.24 -4.64
CA TYR A 21 26.97 -18.59 -5.99
C TYR A 21 25.55 -18.11 -6.29
N SER A 22 24.65 -18.19 -5.30
CA SER A 22 23.30 -17.65 -5.43
C SER A 22 23.33 -16.12 -5.65
N ALA A 23 24.18 -15.39 -4.94
CA ALA A 23 24.32 -13.95 -5.11
C ALA A 23 24.86 -13.58 -6.50
N LEU A 24 25.83 -14.33 -7.02
CA LEU A 24 26.34 -14.11 -8.39
C LEU A 24 25.26 -14.39 -9.44
N LEU A 25 24.44 -15.43 -9.25
CA LEU A 25 23.29 -15.69 -10.12
C LEU A 25 22.23 -14.57 -10.04
N GLU A 26 22.02 -13.98 -8.86
CA GLU A 26 21.16 -12.79 -8.69
C GLU A 26 21.70 -11.58 -9.45
N GLN A 27 23.02 -11.37 -9.46
CA GLN A 27 23.67 -10.30 -10.23
C GLN A 27 23.50 -10.50 -11.75
N GLU A 28 23.49 -11.74 -12.21
CA GLU A 28 23.16 -12.10 -13.60
C GLU A 28 21.66 -12.01 -13.93
N GLY A 29 20.82 -11.57 -12.99
CA GLY A 29 19.39 -11.34 -13.17
C GLY A 29 18.50 -12.56 -12.89
N ILE A 30 19.01 -13.61 -12.25
CA ILE A 30 18.18 -14.73 -11.77
C ILE A 30 17.51 -14.35 -10.45
N HIS A 31 16.19 -14.45 -10.38
CA HIS A 31 15.44 -14.09 -9.19
C HIS A 31 14.99 -15.33 -8.43
N PHE A 32 15.59 -15.59 -7.28
CA PHE A 32 15.17 -16.69 -6.41
C PHE A 32 13.87 -16.37 -5.69
N LYS A 33 12.95 -17.34 -5.63
CA LYS A 33 11.78 -17.23 -4.77
C LYS A 33 12.24 -17.18 -3.31
N ARG A 34 11.51 -16.45 -2.47
CA ARG A 34 11.84 -16.32 -1.04
C ARG A 34 10.67 -16.71 -0.16
N THR A 35 10.99 -17.16 1.05
CA THR A 35 10.03 -17.43 2.12
C THR A 35 9.60 -16.13 2.81
N HIS A 36 8.61 -16.20 3.70
CA HIS A 36 8.20 -15.09 4.56
C HIS A 36 9.34 -14.57 5.47
N LYS A 37 10.34 -15.40 5.79
CA LYS A 37 11.55 -15.01 6.53
C LYS A 37 12.68 -14.53 5.62
N ASN A 38 12.38 -14.19 4.37
CA ASN A 38 13.34 -13.75 3.35
C ASN A 38 14.45 -14.78 3.03
N ALA A 39 14.27 -16.05 3.39
CA ALA A 39 15.19 -17.12 3.00
C ALA A 39 14.93 -17.56 1.55
N ARG A 40 15.98 -17.76 0.76
CA ARG A 40 15.89 -18.23 -0.64
C ARG A 40 15.31 -19.65 -0.70
N LEU A 41 14.50 -19.90 -1.72
CA LEU A 41 13.98 -21.21 -2.11
C LEU A 41 14.50 -21.52 -3.49
N TYR A 42 14.92 -22.76 -3.69
CA TYR A 42 15.55 -23.20 -4.92
C TYR A 42 14.61 -24.11 -5.73
N THR A 43 14.49 -23.87 -7.02
CA THR A 43 13.86 -24.80 -7.95
C THR A 43 14.84 -25.89 -8.38
N ASP A 44 14.34 -26.96 -9.00
CA ASP A 44 15.21 -28.04 -9.48
C ASP A 44 16.12 -27.55 -10.61
N SER A 45 15.66 -26.63 -11.45
CA SER A 45 16.48 -25.99 -12.49
C SER A 45 17.61 -25.14 -11.87
N GLU A 46 17.31 -24.33 -10.87
CA GLU A 46 18.32 -23.55 -10.13
C GLU A 46 19.34 -24.44 -9.43
N TYR A 47 18.87 -25.56 -8.84
CA TYR A 47 19.74 -26.57 -8.25
C TYR A 47 20.71 -27.15 -9.28
N ILE A 48 20.22 -27.52 -10.47
CA ILE A 48 21.05 -28.05 -11.56
C ILE A 48 22.06 -27.00 -12.03
N ALA A 49 21.65 -25.74 -12.15
CA ALA A 49 22.54 -24.64 -12.52
C ALA A 49 23.68 -24.45 -11.52
N ILE A 50 23.38 -24.41 -10.22
CA ILE A 50 24.40 -24.29 -9.16
C ILE A 50 25.34 -25.50 -9.18
N LYS A 51 24.81 -26.71 -9.41
CA LYS A 51 25.62 -27.92 -9.57
C LYS A 51 26.56 -27.81 -10.79
N GLY A 52 26.08 -27.25 -11.89
CA GLY A 52 26.87 -26.98 -13.10
C GLY A 52 28.02 -26.00 -12.84
N VAL A 53 27.73 -24.90 -12.14
CA VAL A 53 28.77 -23.92 -11.73
C VAL A 53 29.86 -24.60 -10.89
N ILE A 54 29.47 -25.40 -9.90
CA ILE A 54 30.42 -26.14 -9.06
C ILE A 54 31.30 -27.05 -9.91
N ALA A 55 30.71 -27.83 -10.81
CA ALA A 55 31.45 -28.75 -11.67
C ALA A 55 32.43 -28.02 -12.60
N ALA A 56 32.01 -26.89 -13.20
CA ALA A 56 32.84 -26.07 -14.06
C ALA A 56 34.06 -25.51 -13.31
N VAL A 57 33.83 -24.95 -12.12
CA VAL A 57 34.89 -24.40 -11.26
C VAL A 57 35.87 -25.48 -10.81
N HIS A 58 35.37 -26.65 -10.35
CA HIS A 58 36.23 -27.76 -9.93
C HIS A 58 37.04 -28.37 -11.08
N SER A 59 36.52 -28.30 -12.31
CA SER A 59 37.24 -28.78 -13.49
C SER A 59 38.41 -27.87 -13.91
N GLY A 60 38.49 -26.65 -13.37
CA GLY A 60 39.51 -25.66 -13.71
C GLY A 60 39.42 -25.11 -15.14
N LYS A 61 38.38 -25.47 -15.89
CA LYS A 61 38.22 -25.11 -17.31
C LYS A 61 37.72 -23.68 -17.52
N LYS A 62 37.02 -23.11 -16.54
CA LYS A 62 36.36 -21.80 -16.62
C LYS A 62 36.52 -21.05 -15.30
N SER A 63 36.52 -19.72 -15.38
CA SER A 63 36.42 -18.87 -14.20
C SER A 63 35.05 -19.03 -13.53
N LEU A 64 34.94 -18.64 -12.27
CA LEU A 64 33.67 -18.71 -11.55
C LEU A 64 32.60 -17.85 -12.23
N GLU A 65 33.00 -16.65 -12.66
CA GLU A 65 32.15 -15.66 -13.30
C GLU A 65 31.63 -16.19 -14.65
N GLU A 66 32.50 -16.80 -15.47
CA GLU A 66 32.09 -17.42 -16.73
C GLU A 66 31.12 -18.58 -16.52
N ALA A 67 31.40 -19.44 -15.53
CA ALA A 67 30.54 -20.56 -15.19
C ALA A 67 29.15 -20.09 -14.73
N VAL A 68 29.08 -19.03 -13.94
CA VAL A 68 27.81 -18.43 -13.50
C VAL A 68 27.06 -17.80 -14.67
N ALA A 69 27.75 -17.07 -15.55
CA ALA A 69 27.13 -16.46 -16.73
C ALA A 69 26.60 -17.49 -17.74
N GLU A 70 27.24 -18.65 -17.85
CA GLU A 70 26.75 -19.78 -18.65
C GLU A 70 25.51 -20.40 -18.00
N ALA A 71 25.60 -20.73 -16.70
CA ALA A 71 24.48 -21.31 -15.96
C ALA A 71 23.25 -20.38 -15.94
N SER A 72 23.45 -19.05 -15.89
CA SER A 72 22.36 -18.06 -15.95
C SER A 72 21.69 -18.04 -17.33
N ARG A 73 22.48 -18.13 -18.42
CA ARG A 73 21.97 -18.23 -19.80
C ARG A 73 21.16 -19.51 -19.99
N ASP A 74 21.63 -20.63 -19.48
CA ASP A 74 20.92 -21.91 -19.55
C ASP A 74 19.62 -21.87 -18.75
N LEU A 75 19.62 -21.25 -17.58
CA LEU A 75 18.41 -21.08 -16.78
C LEU A 75 17.36 -20.25 -17.53
N LYS A 76 17.78 -19.12 -18.13
CA LYS A 76 16.91 -18.23 -18.93
C LYS A 76 16.38 -18.94 -20.18
N LYS A 77 17.20 -19.74 -20.86
CA LYS A 77 16.78 -20.55 -22.02
C LYS A 77 15.78 -21.63 -21.63
N ASN A 78 15.98 -22.34 -20.52
CA ASN A 78 15.06 -23.39 -20.08
C ASN A 78 13.68 -22.83 -19.64
N ILE A 79 13.60 -21.57 -19.22
CA ILE A 79 12.32 -20.88 -19.01
C ILE A 79 11.62 -20.60 -20.36
N SER A 80 12.39 -20.40 -21.43
CA SER A 80 11.88 -20.12 -22.79
C SER A 80 11.58 -21.38 -23.61
N VAL A 81 11.98 -22.58 -23.18
CA VAL A 81 11.83 -23.84 -23.92
C VAL A 81 11.11 -24.88 -23.06
N ALA A 82 9.86 -24.59 -22.72
CA ALA A 82 8.88 -25.65 -22.50
C ALA A 82 7.93 -25.64 -23.70
N PRO A 83 8.09 -26.54 -24.69
CA PRO A 83 7.02 -26.81 -25.65
C PRO A 83 5.85 -27.38 -24.86
N ARG A 84 4.89 -26.53 -24.50
CA ARG A 84 3.57 -26.98 -24.07
C ARG A 84 2.77 -27.22 -25.35
N GLU A 85 2.88 -28.42 -25.90
CA GLU A 85 1.79 -29.00 -26.69
C GLU A 85 0.65 -29.33 -25.72
N ARG A 86 -0.21 -28.34 -25.43
CA ARG A 86 -1.58 -28.53 -24.91
C ARG A 86 -2.41 -27.35 -25.40
N ASP A 87 -3.30 -27.62 -26.35
CA ASP A 87 -4.50 -26.86 -26.71
C ASP A 87 -4.41 -25.34 -26.45
N SER A 88 -3.58 -24.68 -27.26
CA SER A 88 -3.42 -23.22 -27.29
C SER A 88 -4.75 -22.47 -27.48
N ASP A 89 -5.68 -23.07 -28.22
CA ASP A 89 -6.95 -22.41 -28.58
C ASP A 89 -7.96 -22.38 -27.43
N ASP A 90 -7.98 -23.39 -26.56
CA ASP A 90 -8.89 -23.42 -25.40
C ASP A 90 -8.44 -22.45 -24.30
N ILE A 91 -7.13 -22.27 -24.13
CA ILE A 91 -6.59 -21.28 -23.17
C ILE A 91 -6.78 -19.86 -23.71
N ALA A 92 -6.57 -19.65 -25.01
CA ALA A 92 -6.79 -18.34 -25.65
C ALA A 92 -8.27 -17.92 -25.60
N THR A 93 -9.20 -18.86 -25.81
CA THR A 93 -10.64 -18.57 -25.72
C THR A 93 -11.12 -18.37 -24.27
N ALA A 94 -10.61 -19.16 -23.31
CA ALA A 94 -10.90 -18.97 -21.89
C ALA A 94 -10.41 -17.61 -21.36
N THR A 95 -9.17 -17.23 -21.71
CA THR A 95 -8.61 -15.93 -21.32
C THR A 95 -9.35 -14.76 -21.98
N LEU A 96 -9.76 -14.89 -23.24
CA LEU A 96 -10.57 -13.88 -23.92
C LEU A 96 -11.95 -13.69 -23.25
N ASN A 97 -12.58 -14.77 -22.81
CA ASN A 97 -13.86 -14.72 -22.10
C ASN A 97 -13.72 -14.09 -20.72
N GLU A 98 -12.65 -14.39 -19.98
CA GLU A 98 -12.35 -13.77 -18.69
C GLU A 98 -12.11 -12.26 -18.84
N VAL A 99 -11.35 -11.84 -19.86
CA VAL A 99 -11.14 -10.41 -20.16
C VAL A 99 -12.46 -9.71 -20.51
N LYS A 100 -13.35 -10.35 -21.28
CA LYS A 100 -14.68 -9.80 -21.58
C LYS A 100 -15.53 -9.65 -20.32
N GLN A 101 -15.53 -10.64 -19.43
CA GLN A 101 -16.25 -10.55 -18.16
C GLN A 101 -15.71 -9.44 -17.26
N LEU A 102 -14.38 -9.31 -17.14
CA LEU A 102 -13.75 -8.24 -16.38
C LEU A 102 -14.12 -6.85 -16.94
N LYS A 103 -14.17 -6.70 -18.27
CA LYS A 103 -14.60 -5.45 -18.91
C LYS A 103 -16.04 -5.09 -18.56
N ILE A 104 -16.95 -6.06 -18.57
CA ILE A 104 -18.36 -5.86 -18.20
C ILE A 104 -18.47 -5.45 -16.72
N GLN A 105 -17.74 -6.13 -15.84
CA GLN A 105 -17.74 -5.80 -14.40
C GLN A 105 -17.18 -4.39 -14.14
N LEU A 106 -16.13 -4.00 -14.86
CA LEU A 106 -15.55 -2.66 -14.75
C LEU A 106 -16.56 -1.59 -15.19
N GLN A 107 -17.24 -1.81 -16.30
CA GLN A 107 -18.28 -0.89 -16.77
C GLN A 107 -19.43 -0.75 -15.77
N GLN A 108 -19.91 -1.86 -15.19
CA GLN A 108 -20.93 -1.83 -14.14
C GLN A 108 -20.46 -1.13 -12.85
N GLN A 109 -19.17 -1.21 -12.52
CA GLN A 109 -18.61 -0.46 -11.40
C GLN A 109 -18.59 1.05 -11.70
N GLU A 110 -18.21 1.42 -12.92
CA GLU A 110 -18.18 2.81 -13.36
C GLU A 110 -19.59 3.43 -13.37
N GLU A 111 -20.60 2.71 -13.84
CA GLU A 111 -22.00 3.16 -13.83
C GLU A 111 -22.51 3.35 -12.40
N ARG A 112 -22.28 2.38 -11.51
CA ARG A 112 -22.63 2.52 -10.08
C ARG A 112 -21.88 3.67 -9.41
N GLN A 113 -20.64 3.94 -9.83
CA GLN A 113 -19.90 5.08 -9.32
C GLN A 113 -20.52 6.40 -9.76
N LYS A 114 -20.88 6.54 -11.04
CA LYS A 114 -21.59 7.71 -11.57
C LYS A 114 -22.93 7.94 -10.88
N GLU A 115 -23.70 6.88 -10.62
CA GLU A 115 -24.96 6.99 -9.87
C GLU A 115 -24.75 7.50 -8.45
N ARG A 116 -23.75 6.98 -7.73
CA ARG A 116 -23.40 7.48 -6.40
C ARG A 116 -22.96 8.93 -6.43
N ASP A 117 -22.15 9.32 -7.42
CA ASP A 117 -21.65 10.68 -7.54
C ASP A 117 -22.80 11.66 -7.83
N LEU A 118 -23.76 11.29 -8.70
CA LEU A 118 -24.97 12.06 -8.94
C LEU A 118 -25.81 12.24 -7.67
N MET A 119 -26.02 11.17 -6.91
CA MET A 119 -26.73 11.23 -5.63
C MET A 119 -26.00 12.15 -4.62
N PHE A 120 -24.67 12.10 -4.59
CA PHE A 120 -23.87 12.95 -3.71
C PHE A 120 -24.01 14.42 -4.09
N VAL A 121 -23.94 14.75 -5.38
CA VAL A 121 -24.16 16.11 -5.89
C VAL A 121 -25.55 16.61 -5.53
N GLU A 122 -26.60 15.81 -5.72
CA GLU A 122 -27.96 16.21 -5.36
C GLU A 122 -28.11 16.51 -3.85
N VAL A 123 -27.47 15.69 -3.00
CA VAL A 123 -27.46 15.93 -1.55
C VAL A 123 -26.71 17.23 -1.21
N LEU A 124 -25.56 17.48 -1.85
CA LEU A 124 -24.80 18.71 -1.66
C LEU A 124 -25.61 19.94 -2.09
N GLU A 125 -26.31 19.89 -3.21
CA GLU A 125 -27.18 20.99 -3.64
C GLU A 125 -28.32 21.25 -2.66
N LYS A 126 -28.96 20.20 -2.14
CA LYS A 126 -30.02 20.34 -1.12
C LYS A 126 -29.47 20.93 0.18
N MET A 127 -28.26 20.56 0.57
CA MET A 127 -27.59 21.15 1.73
C MET A 127 -27.24 22.61 1.50
N GLN A 128 -26.70 22.96 0.33
CA GLN A 128 -26.38 24.34 -0.03
C GLN A 128 -27.63 25.23 0.06
N ARG A 129 -28.75 24.80 -0.55
CA ARG A 129 -30.01 25.56 -0.48
C ARG A 129 -30.49 25.79 0.96
N LYS A 130 -30.30 24.80 1.84
CA LYS A 130 -30.66 24.96 3.27
C LYS A 130 -29.74 25.96 3.97
N ILE A 131 -28.45 25.95 3.66
CA ILE A 131 -27.50 26.93 4.19
C ILE A 131 -27.91 28.34 3.74
N ASP A 132 -28.19 28.53 2.44
CA ASP A 132 -28.59 29.83 1.89
C ASP A 132 -29.85 30.38 2.60
N VAL A 133 -30.86 29.52 2.82
CA VAL A 133 -32.08 29.90 3.55
C VAL A 133 -31.78 30.29 4.99
N LEU A 134 -30.91 29.55 5.69
CA LEU A 134 -30.52 29.87 7.07
C LEU A 134 -29.71 31.17 7.15
N GLU A 135 -28.83 31.42 6.18
CA GLU A 135 -28.07 32.66 6.08
C GLU A 135 -29.00 33.87 5.85
N ASP A 136 -29.99 33.73 4.97
CA ASP A 136 -30.95 34.80 4.73
C ASP A 136 -31.85 35.05 5.94
N GLN A 137 -32.25 34.01 6.67
CA GLN A 137 -32.94 34.15 7.95
C GLN A 137 -32.07 34.88 8.98
N GLN A 138 -30.77 34.56 9.09
CA GLN A 138 -29.86 35.27 9.98
C GLN A 138 -29.70 36.74 9.59
N LYS A 139 -29.57 37.05 8.29
CA LYS A 139 -29.48 38.44 7.81
C LYS A 139 -30.74 39.24 8.17
N GLN A 140 -31.93 38.64 8.01
CA GLN A 140 -33.19 39.29 8.39
C GLN A 140 -33.27 39.55 9.89
N LEU A 141 -32.85 38.59 10.73
CA LEU A 141 -32.79 38.77 12.17
C LEU A 141 -31.80 39.87 12.58
N LEU A 142 -30.62 39.92 11.97
CA LEU A 142 -29.61 40.96 12.21
C LEU A 142 -30.08 42.35 11.74
N ALA A 143 -30.80 42.43 10.62
CA ALA A 143 -31.37 43.69 10.11
C ALA A 143 -32.55 44.22 10.95
N HIS A 144 -33.16 43.37 11.78
CA HIS A 144 -34.26 43.75 12.69
C HIS A 144 -33.79 44.04 14.13
N VAL A 145 -32.50 43.99 14.43
CA VAL A 145 -31.97 44.54 15.69
C VAL A 145 -31.92 46.06 15.55
N PRO A 146 -32.76 46.84 16.27
CA PRO A 146 -32.62 48.29 16.25
C PRO A 146 -31.28 48.65 16.90
N GLU A 147 -30.54 49.50 16.21
CA GLU A 147 -29.44 50.29 16.75
C GLU A 147 -29.89 50.87 18.11
N LYS A 148 -29.33 50.33 19.20
CA LYS A 148 -29.63 50.86 20.54
C LYS A 148 -29.18 52.33 20.57
N PRO A 149 -30.04 53.26 20.99
CA PRO A 149 -29.71 54.67 21.01
C PRO A 149 -28.52 54.94 21.94
N GLU A 150 -27.70 55.88 21.51
CA GLU A 150 -26.47 56.34 22.14
C GLU A 150 -26.64 56.58 23.66
N LEU A 151 -25.63 56.15 24.39
CA LEU A 151 -25.44 56.43 25.82
C LEU A 151 -25.51 57.93 26.10
N ASN A 152 -26.54 58.37 26.82
CA ASN A 152 -26.41 59.53 27.69
C ASN A 152 -26.16 59.02 29.11
N ALA A 153 -24.92 59.14 29.58
CA ALA A 153 -24.64 59.19 31.01
C ALA A 153 -25.19 60.52 31.57
N PRO A 154 -25.56 60.54 32.86
CA PRO A 154 -24.62 61.19 33.78
C PRO A 154 -24.39 60.39 35.07
N GLU A 155 -23.11 60.37 35.42
CA GLU A 155 -22.50 60.39 36.76
C GLU A 155 -23.40 60.19 38.00
N SER A 156 -23.05 59.21 38.83
CA SER A 156 -22.54 59.51 40.18
C SER A 156 -21.88 58.31 40.86
N PRO A 157 -20.81 58.53 41.66
CA PRO A 157 -19.95 57.50 42.22
C PRO A 157 -20.42 57.08 43.62
N SER A 158 -20.25 55.81 43.98
CA SER A 158 -20.11 55.44 45.38
C SER A 158 -19.24 54.19 45.50
N GLN A 159 -18.05 54.43 46.03
CA GLN A 159 -17.14 53.44 46.59
C GLN A 159 -17.83 52.70 47.74
N GLN A 160 -17.56 51.40 47.89
CA GLN A 160 -16.81 50.92 49.05
C GLN A 160 -16.16 49.55 48.78
N PRO A 161 -15.04 49.23 49.47
CA PRO A 161 -14.06 48.24 49.06
C PRO A 161 -14.09 46.92 49.89
N GLU A 162 -13.32 45.96 49.37
CA GLU A 162 -12.65 44.83 50.06
C GLU A 162 -13.47 43.73 50.75
N SER A 163 -13.33 42.50 50.21
CA SER A 163 -12.69 41.38 50.93
C SER A 163 -12.57 40.13 50.02
N GLU A 164 -11.33 39.74 49.68
CA GLU A 164 -10.93 38.42 49.15
C GLU A 164 -10.92 37.34 50.29
N PRO A 165 -10.57 36.03 50.11
CA PRO A 165 -9.94 35.35 48.96
C PRO A 165 -10.39 33.90 48.63
N GLU A 166 -9.82 33.40 47.52
CA GLU A 166 -9.47 31.99 47.21
C GLU A 166 -10.56 30.92 47.05
N THR A 167 -10.64 30.35 45.83
CA THR A 167 -10.44 28.90 45.62
C THR A 167 -9.93 28.63 44.20
N ALA A 168 -9.11 27.59 44.13
CA ALA A 168 -8.24 27.23 43.04
C ALA A 168 -8.93 26.56 41.83
N THR A 169 -8.23 26.61 40.70
CA THR A 169 -8.51 26.01 39.38
C THR A 169 -8.75 24.47 39.43
N PRO A 170 -9.28 23.83 38.37
CA PRO A 170 -8.41 23.49 37.23
C PRO A 170 -9.07 23.55 35.83
N LYS A 171 -8.17 23.78 34.86
CA LYS A 171 -8.38 23.74 33.41
C LYS A 171 -8.92 22.36 32.97
N LYS A 172 -9.97 22.34 32.15
CA LYS A 172 -10.40 21.12 31.45
C LYS A 172 -9.53 20.88 30.23
N ASP A 173 -8.73 19.82 30.29
CA ASP A 173 -8.04 19.19 29.17
C ASP A 173 -9.05 18.82 28.08
N THR A 174 -9.05 19.55 26.96
CA THR A 174 -9.61 19.11 25.68
C THR A 174 -8.63 18.15 25.01
N ARG A 175 -8.33 17.03 25.67
CA ARG A 175 -7.76 15.87 24.96
C ARG A 175 -8.88 15.25 24.15
N GLY A 176 -8.95 15.69 22.90
CA GLY A 176 -9.98 15.34 21.94
C GLY A 176 -10.21 13.84 21.86
N LEU A 177 -11.50 13.51 21.76
CA LEU A 177 -12.07 12.17 21.57
C LEU A 177 -11.36 11.32 20.49
N TRP A 178 -10.63 11.97 19.58
CA TRP A 178 -9.84 11.38 18.51
C TRP A 178 -8.59 10.62 18.99
N ALA A 179 -8.01 10.96 20.14
CA ALA A 179 -6.81 10.28 20.65
C ALA A 179 -7.04 8.82 21.06
N ARG A 180 -8.30 8.40 21.18
CA ARG A 180 -8.69 7.04 21.63
C ARG A 180 -8.94 6.05 20.49
N ILE A 181 -9.02 6.53 19.24
CA ILE A 181 -9.43 5.71 18.09
C ILE A 181 -8.20 5.17 17.33
N TRP A 182 -7.05 5.85 17.42
CA TRP A 182 -5.88 5.50 16.60
C TRP A 182 -4.78 4.71 17.32
N ASN A 183 -5.04 4.19 18.51
CA ASN A 183 -4.04 3.40 19.24
C ASN A 183 -4.63 2.09 19.76
N LYS A 184 -4.93 1.18 18.83
CA LYS A 184 -4.91 -0.27 19.06
C LYS A 184 -4.83 -1.06 17.77
#